data_AF-A0A1Y0RSI8-F1
#
_entry.id   AF-A0A1Y0RSI8-F1
#
_cell.length_a   1.000
_cell.length_b   1.000
_cell.length_c   1.000
_cell.angle_alpha   90.00
_cell.angle_beta   90.00
_cell.angle_gamma   90.00
#
_symmetry.space_group_name_H-M   'P 1'
#
loop_
_entity.id
_entity.type
_entity.pdbx_description
1 polymer ?
#
loop_
_entity_poly.entity_id
_entity_poly.type
_entity_poly.pdbx_seq_one_letter_code
_entity_poly.pdbx_strand_id
1 'polypeptide(L)'
;MKKITPSFWLQRQIPWGLSFTMASVLVSCGYSDIPIGPTSLNSRYTEQQPALSGNGRFLAFVSNRKGSHQLLMYDLEQQQFIKTPGLNRPETITESPSLSYTGRYTAYITTDQGRPIVALYDRATQQSQTLTPIYRGWVKNPSISPDGRYVVFETASRGQWDIEVLDRGPNVELDLPNGAAVGASP
;
A
#
# COMPACT_ATOMS: atom_id res chain seq x y z
N MET A 1 77.34 -34.65 19.73
CA MET A 1 76.85 -34.86 21.13
C MET A 1 75.52 -34.11 21.23
N LYS A 2 74.31 -34.64 21.44
CA LYS A 2 73.66 -35.90 21.89
C LYS A 2 72.46 -36.17 20.92
N LYS A 3 72.31 -37.36 20.31
CA LYS A 3 71.37 -38.48 20.63
C LYS A 3 69.88 -38.05 20.77
N ILE A 4 69.01 -38.33 19.78
CA ILE A 4 68.16 -39.55 19.58
C ILE A 4 66.93 -39.57 20.52
N THR A 5 65.75 -39.22 19.96
CA THR A 5 64.40 -39.89 19.92
C THR A 5 63.98 -40.93 21.01
N PRO A 6 62.73 -41.45 21.05
CA PRO A 6 61.37 -40.91 20.76
C PRO A 6 60.30 -41.37 21.81
N SER A 7 59.02 -41.02 21.53
CA SER A 7 57.75 -41.74 21.80
C SER A 7 57.50 -42.45 23.14
N PHE A 8 56.38 -42.10 23.78
CA PHE A 8 55.60 -43.04 24.58
C PHE A 8 54.16 -43.08 24.07
N TRP A 9 53.81 -44.21 23.45
CA TRP A 9 52.46 -44.69 23.24
C TRP A 9 52.00 -45.41 24.51
N LEU A 10 50.75 -45.19 24.94
CA LEU A 10 49.87 -46.24 25.51
C LEU A 10 48.45 -45.64 25.56
N GLN A 11 47.59 -45.95 24.59
CA GLN A 11 46.64 -47.06 24.64
C GLN A 11 45.41 -46.72 25.51
N ARG A 12 44.22 -46.54 24.90
CA ARG A 12 43.16 -47.59 24.81
C ARG A 12 41.79 -47.02 24.37
N GLN A 13 41.30 -47.53 23.23
CA GLN A 13 39.93 -47.97 22.91
C GLN A 13 38.73 -47.00 23.13
N ILE A 14 38.21 -46.48 22.01
CA ILE A 14 36.80 -46.05 21.77
C ILE A 14 36.01 -47.37 21.48
N PRO A 15 34.68 -47.57 21.70
CA PRO A 15 33.59 -46.61 21.47
C PRO A 15 32.23 -46.84 22.23
N TRP A 16 31.20 -46.06 21.83
CA TRP A 16 29.74 -46.18 22.06
C TRP A 16 29.18 -45.56 23.35
N GLY A 17 28.09 -44.76 23.35
CA GLY A 17 27.10 -44.52 22.32
C GLY A 17 26.50 -43.12 22.39
N LEU A 18 26.21 -42.59 21.20
CA LEU A 18 25.02 -41.82 20.86
C LEU A 18 24.61 -40.73 21.87
N SER A 19 25.38 -39.64 21.88
CA SER A 19 24.84 -38.31 22.18
C SER A 19 23.81 -37.94 21.11
N PHE A 20 22.60 -38.48 21.20
CA PHE A 20 21.46 -38.03 20.41
C PHE A 20 20.91 -36.75 21.06
N THR A 21 21.66 -35.66 20.94
CA THR A 21 21.07 -34.33 21.11
C THR A 21 20.22 -34.08 19.89
N MET A 22 18.94 -34.48 19.94
CA MET A 22 17.94 -34.05 18.98
C MET A 22 17.64 -32.57 19.26
N ALA A 23 18.55 -31.70 18.82
CA ALA A 23 18.28 -30.28 18.68
C ALA A 23 17.29 -30.15 17.51
N SER A 24 16.01 -30.30 17.83
CA SER A 24 14.90 -29.97 16.95
C SER A 24 15.02 -28.48 16.64
N VAL A 25 15.67 -28.14 15.53
CA VAL A 25 15.67 -26.78 15.02
C VAL A 25 14.26 -26.54 14.51
N LEU A 26 13.40 -26.03 15.38
CA LEU A 26 12.23 -25.29 14.95
C LEU A 26 12.78 -24.06 14.23
N VAL A 27 12.98 -24.18 12.92
CA VAL A 27 13.02 -23.01 12.04
C VAL A 27 11.60 -22.46 12.09
N SER A 28 11.32 -21.70 13.15
CA SER A 28 10.30 -20.67 13.09
C SER A 28 10.66 -19.85 11.86
N CYS A 29 9.72 -19.64 10.94
CA CYS A 29 9.83 -18.54 10.01
C CYS A 29 9.99 -17.28 10.88
N GLY A 30 11.23 -16.89 11.12
CA GLY A 30 11.56 -15.69 11.86
C GLY A 30 11.15 -14.52 11.00
N TYR A 31 10.57 -13.51 11.63
CA TYR A 31 10.20 -12.22 11.04
C TYR A 31 11.42 -11.40 10.55
N SER A 32 12.57 -12.07 10.35
CA SER A 32 13.91 -11.47 10.43
C SER A 32 14.35 -10.71 9.19
N ASP A 33 13.61 -10.79 8.08
CA ASP A 33 14.01 -10.14 6.82
C ASP A 33 12.93 -9.25 6.20
N ILE A 34 12.00 -8.71 6.99
CA ILE A 34 11.18 -7.59 6.50
C ILE A 34 12.02 -6.32 6.63
N PRO A 35 12.36 -5.63 5.53
CA PRO A 35 13.03 -4.34 5.62
C PRO A 35 12.09 -3.38 6.37
N ILE A 36 12.48 -2.97 7.57
CA ILE A 36 11.78 -1.98 8.39
C ILE A 36 12.66 -0.73 8.43
N GLY A 37 12.14 0.38 7.92
CA GLY A 37 12.85 1.65 7.79
C GLY A 37 11.93 2.77 7.30
N PRO A 38 12.41 4.02 7.29
CA PRO A 38 11.60 5.16 6.86
C PRO A 38 11.25 5.12 5.36
N THR A 39 12.04 4.38 4.57
CA THR A 39 11.89 4.24 3.11
C THR A 39 11.38 2.87 2.68
N SER A 40 11.20 1.92 3.61
CA SER A 40 10.64 0.61 3.28
C SER A 40 9.12 0.64 3.17
N LEU A 41 8.57 -0.27 2.37
CA LEU A 41 7.13 -0.44 2.22
C LEU A 41 6.45 -0.65 3.58
N ASN A 42 6.96 -1.59 4.38
CA ASN A 42 6.48 -1.87 5.72
C ASN A 42 7.19 -1.01 6.77
N SER A 43 6.52 -0.71 7.87
CA SER A 43 7.10 -0.03 9.02
C SER A 43 6.60 -0.65 10.33
N ARG A 44 7.07 -0.14 11.48
CA ARG A 44 6.55 -0.53 12.81
C ARG A 44 5.18 0.09 13.14
N TYR A 45 4.68 0.94 12.26
CA TYR A 45 3.45 1.70 12.42
C TYR A 45 2.28 1.00 11.72
N THR A 46 1.06 1.52 11.87
CA THR A 46 -0.12 0.95 11.21
C THR A 46 -0.04 1.20 9.70
N GLU A 47 -0.18 0.13 8.93
CA GLU A 47 -0.33 0.14 7.48
C GLU A 47 -1.64 -0.58 7.14
N GLN A 48 -2.61 0.12 6.56
CA GLN A 48 -3.96 -0.41 6.38
C GLN A 48 -4.62 0.11 5.10
N GLN A 49 -5.78 -0.47 4.76
CA GLN A 49 -6.61 -0.09 3.61
C GLN A 49 -5.82 -0.07 2.28
N PRO A 50 -5.17 -1.20 1.89
CA PRO A 50 -4.41 -1.27 0.66
C PRO A 50 -5.33 -1.23 -0.57
N ALA A 51 -4.88 -0.58 -1.64
CA ALA A 51 -5.53 -0.53 -2.94
C ALA A 51 -4.50 -0.63 -4.06
N LEU A 52 -4.69 -1.57 -4.98
CA LEU A 52 -3.84 -1.75 -6.17
C LEU A 52 -4.42 -0.98 -7.36
N SER A 53 -3.54 -0.45 -8.21
CA SER A 53 -3.93 0.06 -9.53
C SER A 53 -4.35 -1.09 -10.45
N GLY A 54 -5.16 -0.79 -11.46
CA GLY A 54 -5.67 -1.82 -12.38
C GLY A 54 -4.58 -2.55 -13.17
N ASN A 55 -3.44 -1.91 -13.43
CA ASN A 55 -2.27 -2.53 -14.04
C ASN A 55 -1.34 -3.24 -13.04
N GLY A 56 -1.67 -3.25 -11.75
CA GLY A 56 -0.92 -3.92 -10.69
C GLY A 56 0.42 -3.27 -10.29
N ARG A 57 0.83 -2.16 -10.90
CA ARG A 57 2.13 -1.53 -10.64
C ARG A 57 2.15 -0.69 -9.36
N PHE A 58 1.04 -0.05 -9.01
CA PHE A 58 0.99 0.91 -7.92
C PHE A 58 0.14 0.40 -6.77
N LEU A 59 0.62 0.64 -5.55
CA LEU A 59 -0.08 0.38 -4.31
C LEU A 59 -0.31 1.70 -3.58
N ALA A 60 -1.56 1.98 -3.22
CA ALA A 60 -1.92 3.00 -2.25
C ALA A 60 -2.32 2.35 -0.93
N PHE A 61 -1.98 2.99 0.18
CA PHE A 61 -2.37 2.51 1.51
C PHE A 61 -2.31 3.66 2.52
N VAL A 62 -3.01 3.50 3.64
CA VAL A 62 -2.99 4.46 4.75
C VAL A 62 -1.94 4.04 5.76
N SER A 63 -1.07 4.99 6.11
CA SER A 63 0.00 4.83 7.08
C SER A 63 -0.08 5.89 8.16
N ASN A 64 0.18 5.53 9.41
CA ASN A 64 0.39 6.52 10.50
C ASN A 64 1.88 6.73 10.85
N ARG A 65 2.81 6.33 9.97
CA ARG A 65 4.26 6.41 10.21
C ARG A 65 4.83 7.80 10.44
N LYS A 66 4.10 8.86 10.06
CA LYS A 66 4.49 10.27 10.30
C LYS A 66 3.71 10.93 11.45
N GLY A 67 3.03 10.15 12.29
CA GLY A 67 2.27 10.64 13.44
C GLY A 67 0.82 11.03 13.12
N SER A 68 0.41 11.00 11.85
CA SER A 68 -0.98 11.16 11.41
C SER A 68 -1.30 10.19 10.27
N HIS A 69 -2.58 9.87 10.06
CA HIS A 69 -3.03 9.06 8.92
C HIS A 69 -2.67 9.80 7.62
N GLN A 70 -1.89 9.14 6.77
CA GLN A 70 -1.49 9.62 5.47
C GLN A 70 -1.68 8.52 4.43
N LEU A 71 -2.22 8.89 3.28
CA LEU A 71 -2.24 8.03 2.11
C LEU A 71 -0.85 8.09 1.45
N LEU A 72 -0.18 6.95 1.43
CA LEU A 72 1.10 6.75 0.76
C LEU A 72 0.88 5.98 -0.53
N MET A 73 1.67 6.30 -1.55
CA MET A 73 1.68 5.58 -2.81
C MET A 73 3.06 5.00 -3.08
N TYR A 74 3.11 3.75 -3.51
CA TYR A 74 4.32 2.98 -3.70
C TYR A 74 4.32 2.36 -5.11
N ASP A 75 5.45 2.48 -5.81
CA ASP A 75 5.71 1.81 -7.07
C ASP A 75 6.30 0.44 -6.76
N LEU A 76 5.57 -0.62 -7.10
CA LEU A 76 5.95 -2.01 -6.82
C LEU A 76 7.08 -2.49 -7.74
N GLU A 77 7.19 -1.95 -8.96
CA GLU A 77 8.28 -2.28 -9.88
C GLU A 77 9.58 -1.61 -9.46
N GLN A 78 9.52 -0.32 -9.13
CA GLN A 78 10.70 0.46 -8.75
C GLN A 78 11.04 0.36 -7.26
N GLN A 79 10.18 -0.29 -6.48
CA GLN A 79 10.32 -0.47 -5.03
C GLN A 79 10.55 0.84 -4.29
N GLN A 80 9.82 1.89 -4.66
CA GLN A 80 9.97 3.21 -4.06
C GLN A 80 8.64 3.94 -3.84
N PHE A 81 8.64 4.83 -2.84
CA PHE A 81 7.52 5.73 -2.60
C PHE A 81 7.42 6.82 -3.69
N ILE A 82 6.19 7.07 -4.12
CA ILE A 82 5.86 8.15 -5.05
C ILE A 82 5.52 9.40 -4.24
N LYS A 83 6.06 10.54 -4.66
CA LYS A 83 5.68 11.84 -4.10
C LYS A 83 4.28 12.21 -4.57
N THR A 84 3.38 12.50 -3.64
CA THR A 84 2.00 12.91 -3.89
C THR A 84 1.70 14.27 -3.23
N PRO A 85 2.31 15.37 -3.71
CA PRO A 85 2.08 16.69 -3.14
C PRO A 85 0.60 17.06 -3.24
N GLY A 86 0.07 17.73 -2.21
CA GLY A 86 -1.33 18.16 -2.15
C GLY A 86 -2.34 17.08 -1.75
N LEU A 87 -1.98 15.79 -1.80
CA LEU A 87 -2.86 14.68 -1.43
C LEU A 87 -3.16 14.64 0.07
N ASN A 88 -2.10 14.66 0.89
CA ASN A 88 -2.18 14.65 2.34
C ASN A 88 -2.16 16.09 2.87
N ARG A 89 -3.33 16.65 3.16
CA ARG A 89 -3.46 18.02 3.67
C ARG A 89 -3.39 18.03 5.21
N PRO A 90 -2.76 19.06 5.82
CA PRO A 90 -2.78 19.22 7.28
C PRO A 90 -4.21 19.22 7.82
N GLU A 91 -4.41 18.71 9.03
CA GLU A 91 -5.69 18.77 9.76
C GLU A 91 -6.88 18.12 9.02
N THR A 92 -6.60 17.21 8.09
CA THR A 92 -7.62 16.40 7.41
C THR A 92 -7.41 14.93 7.65
N ILE A 93 -8.49 14.15 7.58
CA ILE A 93 -8.37 12.70 7.44
C ILE A 93 -8.00 12.37 5.99
N THR A 94 -7.32 11.26 5.76
CA THR A 94 -7.06 10.73 4.42
C THR A 94 -7.14 9.21 4.49
N GLU A 95 -8.22 8.64 3.96
CA GLU A 95 -8.56 7.23 4.14
C GLU A 95 -9.23 6.62 2.91
N SER A 96 -9.41 5.29 2.91
CA SER A 96 -10.14 4.52 1.91
C SER A 96 -9.72 4.81 0.46
N PRO A 97 -8.43 4.61 0.11
CA PRO A 97 -7.95 4.86 -1.24
C PRO A 97 -8.51 3.86 -2.25
N SER A 98 -8.69 4.31 -3.49
CA SER A 98 -8.95 3.49 -4.67
C SER A 98 -8.21 4.07 -5.88
N LEU A 99 -7.56 3.22 -6.67
CA LEU A 99 -6.71 3.63 -7.80
C LEU A 99 -7.33 3.25 -9.14
N SER A 100 -7.19 4.13 -10.14
CA SER A 100 -7.50 3.84 -11.53
C SER A 100 -6.45 2.92 -12.20
N TYR A 101 -6.60 2.62 -13.49
CA TYR A 101 -5.80 1.59 -14.19
C TYR A 101 -4.28 1.81 -14.09
N THR A 102 -3.77 2.97 -14.49
CA THR A 102 -2.35 3.33 -14.33
C THR A 102 -2.06 4.00 -12.99
N GLY A 103 -3.06 4.06 -12.09
CA GLY A 103 -2.98 4.80 -10.84
C GLY A 103 -2.80 6.30 -11.05
N ARG A 104 -3.21 6.86 -12.20
CA ARG A 104 -3.23 8.31 -12.39
C ARG A 104 -4.17 8.98 -11.41
N TYR A 105 -5.37 8.41 -11.26
CA TYR A 105 -6.38 8.91 -10.36
C TYR A 105 -6.41 8.09 -9.07
N THR A 106 -6.51 8.80 -7.96
CA THR A 106 -6.77 8.22 -6.63
C THR A 106 -8.06 8.81 -6.09
N ALA A 107 -9.12 8.01 -5.99
CA ALA A 107 -10.31 8.37 -5.22
C ALA A 107 -10.05 8.04 -3.75
N TYR A 108 -10.44 8.93 -2.84
CA TYR A 108 -10.20 8.74 -1.42
C TYR A 108 -11.17 9.58 -0.57
N ILE A 109 -11.28 9.24 0.71
CA ILE A 109 -12.00 10.04 1.69
C ILE A 109 -11.05 11.07 2.30
N THR A 110 -11.48 12.31 2.30
CA THR A 110 -10.88 13.38 3.10
C THR A 110 -11.95 14.16 3.84
N THR A 111 -11.56 15.15 4.63
CA THR A 111 -12.50 16.03 5.34
C THR A 111 -12.50 17.42 4.76
N ASP A 112 -13.68 17.97 4.57
CA ASP A 112 -13.92 19.39 4.32
C ASP A 112 -14.81 19.94 5.44
N GLN A 113 -14.32 20.95 6.15
CA GLN A 113 -15.00 21.56 7.31
C GLN A 113 -15.52 20.52 8.33
N GLY A 114 -14.74 19.47 8.59
CA GLY A 114 -15.07 18.40 9.54
C GLY A 114 -16.03 17.33 9.02
N ARG A 115 -16.48 17.41 7.76
CA ARG A 115 -17.34 16.41 7.12
C ARG A 115 -16.53 15.55 6.16
N PRO A 116 -16.72 14.22 6.14
CA PRO A 116 -16.08 13.40 5.11
C PRO A 116 -16.65 13.73 3.74
N ILE A 117 -15.76 13.79 2.76
CA ILE A 117 -16.05 14.00 1.34
C ILE A 117 -15.26 12.99 0.52
N VAL A 118 -15.78 12.64 -0.66
CA VAL A 118 -14.99 11.92 -1.66
C VAL A 118 -14.20 12.95 -2.45
N ALA A 119 -12.89 12.78 -2.49
CA ALA A 119 -11.97 13.57 -3.30
C ALA A 119 -11.29 12.68 -4.35
N LEU A 120 -10.84 13.33 -5.42
CA LEU A 120 -10.06 12.72 -6.48
C LEU A 120 -8.73 13.44 -6.61
N TYR A 121 -7.64 12.73 -6.39
CA TYR A 121 -6.31 13.22 -6.69
C TYR A 121 -5.89 12.79 -8.10
N ASP A 122 -5.42 13.73 -8.91
CA ASP A 122 -4.82 13.46 -10.22
C ASP A 122 -3.29 13.60 -10.10
N ARG A 123 -2.56 12.49 -10.27
CA ARG A 123 -1.10 12.48 -10.24
C ARG A 123 -0.44 13.27 -11.37
N ALA A 124 -1.11 13.41 -12.52
CA ALA A 124 -0.56 14.15 -13.65
C ALA A 124 -0.53 15.66 -13.35
N THR A 125 -1.58 16.18 -12.73
CA THR A 125 -1.69 17.61 -12.37
C THR A 125 -1.25 17.91 -10.94
N GLN A 126 -1.10 16.87 -10.11
CA GLN A 126 -0.79 16.94 -8.68
C GLN A 126 -1.83 17.73 -7.86
N GLN A 127 -3.09 17.67 -8.27
CA GLN A 127 -4.20 18.39 -7.64
C GLN A 127 -5.27 17.43 -7.13
N SER A 128 -5.91 17.80 -6.01
CA SER A 128 -7.11 17.13 -5.51
C SER A 128 -8.34 17.98 -5.79
N GLN A 129 -9.38 17.35 -6.35
CA GLN A 129 -10.71 17.95 -6.53
C GLN A 129 -11.76 17.23 -5.67
N THR A 130 -12.72 17.99 -5.15
CA THR A 130 -13.87 17.43 -4.42
C THR A 130 -14.89 16.88 -5.43
N LEU A 131 -15.29 15.63 -5.26
CA LEU A 131 -16.29 14.97 -6.12
C LEU A 131 -17.71 15.08 -5.58
N THR A 132 -17.86 15.23 -4.26
CA THR A 132 -19.16 15.26 -3.58
C THR A 132 -19.46 16.60 -2.87
N PRO A 133 -19.30 17.77 -3.50
CA PRO A 133 -19.43 19.07 -2.81
C PRO A 133 -20.84 19.37 -2.31
N ILE A 134 -21.86 18.72 -2.89
CA ILE A 134 -23.28 18.95 -2.56
C ILE A 134 -23.87 17.89 -1.61
N TYR A 135 -23.12 16.85 -1.26
CA TYR A 135 -23.61 15.78 -0.41
C TYR A 135 -23.65 16.25 1.05
N ARG A 136 -24.85 16.20 1.64
CA ARG A 136 -25.08 16.67 3.03
C ARG A 136 -24.98 15.56 4.07
N GLY A 137 -24.94 14.30 3.64
CA GLY A 137 -24.78 13.11 4.48
C GLY A 137 -23.34 12.61 4.57
N TRP A 138 -23.14 11.57 5.36
CA TRP A 138 -21.85 10.87 5.42
C TRP A 138 -21.57 10.14 4.11
N VAL A 139 -20.31 10.13 3.69
CA VAL A 139 -19.81 9.34 2.56
C VAL A 139 -18.62 8.49 3.01
N LYS A 140 -18.46 7.29 2.46
CA LYS A 140 -17.32 6.39 2.76
C LYS A 140 -17.06 5.40 1.62
N ASN A 141 -15.92 4.72 1.70
CA ASN A 141 -15.54 3.60 0.82
C ASN A 141 -15.68 3.90 -0.69
N PRO A 142 -15.04 4.95 -1.22
CA PRO A 142 -15.09 5.23 -2.65
C PRO A 142 -14.32 4.18 -3.45
N SER A 143 -14.81 3.87 -4.64
CA SER A 143 -14.11 3.05 -5.63
C SER A 143 -14.20 3.71 -7.00
N ILE A 144 -13.06 3.85 -7.68
CA ILE A 144 -12.97 4.44 -9.02
C ILE A 144 -12.85 3.35 -10.08
N SER A 145 -13.51 3.56 -11.22
CA SER A 145 -13.37 2.67 -12.38
C SER A 145 -11.96 2.71 -12.96
N PRO A 146 -11.50 1.63 -13.64
CA PRO A 146 -10.14 1.60 -14.22
C PRO A 146 -9.86 2.75 -15.18
N ASP A 147 -10.82 3.11 -16.03
CA ASP A 147 -10.72 4.25 -16.95
C ASP A 147 -10.82 5.62 -16.26
N GLY A 148 -11.08 5.64 -14.95
CA GLY A 148 -11.24 6.83 -14.15
C GLY A 148 -12.59 7.53 -14.27
N ARG A 149 -13.51 7.13 -15.15
CA ARG A 149 -14.74 7.90 -15.44
C ARG A 149 -15.77 7.86 -14.31
N TYR A 150 -15.99 6.69 -13.73
CA TYR A 150 -17.01 6.46 -12.72
C TYR A 150 -16.40 6.35 -11.33
N VAL A 151 -17.08 6.93 -10.34
CA VAL A 151 -16.74 6.74 -8.93
C VAL A 151 -17.99 6.27 -8.20
N VAL A 152 -17.91 5.14 -7.52
CA VAL A 152 -18.97 4.63 -6.65
C VAL A 152 -18.60 4.87 -5.20
N PHE A 153 -19.57 5.10 -4.33
CA PHE A 153 -19.34 5.26 -2.89
C PHE A 153 -20.60 4.98 -2.08
N GLU A 154 -20.42 4.73 -0.78
CA GLU A 154 -21.53 4.61 0.17
C GLU A 154 -21.93 6.00 0.67
N THR A 155 -23.24 6.28 0.75
CA THR A 155 -23.76 7.52 1.35
C THR A 155 -24.97 7.30 2.24
N ALA A 156 -25.07 8.09 3.31
CA ALA A 156 -26.21 8.11 4.22
C ALA A 156 -27.11 9.36 4.03
N SER A 157 -27.05 10.01 2.86
CA SER A 157 -27.71 11.29 2.58
C SER A 157 -29.24 11.26 2.72
N ARG A 158 -29.86 10.09 2.58
CA ARG A 158 -31.32 9.89 2.60
C ARG A 158 -31.86 9.24 3.88
N GLY A 159 -31.00 9.00 4.88
CA GLY A 159 -31.39 8.38 6.16
C GLY A 159 -31.09 6.89 6.27
N GLN A 160 -30.67 6.25 5.18
CA GLN A 160 -30.13 4.90 5.10
C GLN A 160 -28.83 4.89 4.29
N TRP A 161 -28.00 3.85 4.44
CA TRP A 161 -26.82 3.66 3.61
C TRP A 161 -27.20 3.15 2.23
N ASP A 162 -26.87 3.92 1.21
CA ASP A 162 -27.06 3.61 -0.20
C ASP A 162 -25.70 3.55 -0.92
N ILE A 163 -25.67 2.85 -2.05
CA ILE A 163 -24.57 2.93 -3.02
C ILE A 163 -24.97 3.92 -4.11
N GLU A 164 -24.14 4.92 -4.34
CA GLU A 164 -24.34 5.88 -5.42
C GLU A 164 -23.19 5.80 -6.44
N VAL A 165 -23.52 6.11 -7.70
CA VAL A 165 -22.59 6.13 -8.83
C VAL A 165 -22.49 7.57 -9.34
N LEU A 166 -21.28 8.11 -9.33
CA LEU A 166 -20.95 9.40 -9.91
C LEU A 166 -20.26 9.20 -11.26
N ASP A 167 -20.90 9.63 -12.34
CA ASP A 167 -20.25 9.81 -13.64
C ASP A 167 -19.54 11.17 -13.64
N ARG A 168 -18.21 11.17 -13.79
CA ARG A 168 -17.45 12.43 -13.88
C ARG A 168 -17.67 13.17 -15.21
N GLY A 169 -18.36 12.54 -16.16
CA GLY A 169 -18.78 13.11 -17.44
C GLY A 169 -17.87 12.73 -18.61
N PRO A 170 -18.33 12.96 -19.85
CA PRO A 170 -17.63 12.52 -21.07
C PRO A 170 -16.38 13.34 -21.39
N ASN A 171 -16.21 14.50 -20.76
CA ASN A 171 -15.10 15.43 -21.03
C ASN A 171 -13.92 15.25 -20.06
N VAL A 172 -13.97 14.25 -19.19
CA VAL A 172 -12.82 13.94 -18.35
C VAL A 172 -11.76 13.23 -19.17
N GLU A 173 -10.51 13.52 -18.86
CA GLU A 173 -9.42 12.71 -19.35
C GLU A 173 -9.52 11.32 -18.70
N LEU A 174 -9.47 10.27 -19.52
CA LEU A 174 -9.55 8.89 -19.07
C LEU A 174 -8.15 8.37 -18.70
N ASP A 175 -8.11 7.46 -17.72
CA ASP A 175 -6.91 6.69 -17.41
C ASP A 175 -6.87 5.42 -18.27
N LEU A 176 -6.31 5.55 -19.47
CA LEU A 176 -6.22 4.45 -20.42
C LEU A 176 -4.91 3.66 -20.25
N PRO A 177 -4.89 2.37 -20.62
CA PRO A 177 -3.66 1.60 -20.69
C PRO A 177 -2.59 2.31 -21.54
N ASN A 178 -1.32 2.19 -21.13
CA ASN A 178 -0.21 2.69 -21.93
C ASN A 178 -0.27 2.10 -23.35
N GLY A 179 -0.22 2.97 -24.37
CA GLY A 179 -0.30 2.55 -25.77
C GLY A 179 -1.72 2.33 -26.30
N ALA A 180 -2.76 2.65 -25.52
CA ALA A 180 -4.13 2.66 -26.03
C ALA A 180 -4.26 3.66 -27.20
N ALA A 181 -4.97 3.26 -28.26
CA ALA A 181 -5.20 4.11 -29.41
C ALA A 181 -6.11 5.29 -29.03
N VAL A 182 -5.71 6.51 -29.43
CA VAL A 182 -6.53 7.71 -29.27
C VAL A 182 -7.78 7.56 -30.14
N GLY A 183 -8.95 7.38 -29.52
CA GLY A 183 -10.24 7.30 -30.22
C GLY A 183 -10.91 5.91 -30.26
N ALA A 184 -10.29 4.87 -29.67
CA ALA A 184 -11.02 3.63 -29.42
C ALA A 184 -11.93 3.84 -28.20
N SER A 185 -13.22 4.15 -28.43
CA SER A 185 -14.22 3.91 -27.39
C SER A 185 -14.27 2.41 -27.09
N PRO A 186 -14.31 2.00 -25.81
CA PRO A 186 -14.59 0.62 -25.45
C PRO A 186 -15.99 0.19 -25.90
#